data_AF-A0A2V9JDN5-F1
#
_entry.id   AF-A0A2V9JDN5-F1
#
_cell.length_a   1.000
_cell.length_b   1.000
_cell.length_c   1.000
_cell.angle_alpha   90.00
_cell.angle_beta   90.00
_cell.angle_gamma   90.00
#
_symmetry.space_group_name_H-M   'P 1'
#
loop_
_entity.id
_entity.type
_entity.pdbx_description
1 polymer ?
#
loop_
_entity_poly.entity_id
_entity_poly.type
_entity_poly.pdbx_seq_one_letter_code
_entity_poly.pdbx_strand_id
1 'polypeptide(L)' 'MNYQHIITIEPGKRGGRPCIRRMRIAVADVLGWLAAGMSHQEILSDYPELT' A
#
# COMPACT_ATOMS: atom_id res chain seq x y z
N MET A 1 -8.34 -14.81 -2.93
CA MET A 1 -8.17 -13.68 -1.98
C MET A 1 -8.88 -12.47 -2.54
N ASN A 2 -9.74 -11.80 -1.77
CA ASN A 2 -10.46 -10.60 -2.22
C ASN A 2 -9.77 -9.33 -1.70
N TYR A 3 -8.97 -8.68 -2.55
CA TYR A 3 -8.21 -7.46 -2.20
C TYR A 3 -9.06 -6.19 -2.19
N GLN A 4 -10.31 -6.24 -2.68
CA GLN A 4 -11.20 -5.08 -2.78
C GLN A 4 -11.56 -4.48 -1.42
N HIS A 5 -11.40 -5.24 -0.33
CA HIS A 5 -11.59 -4.75 1.04
C HIS A 5 -10.33 -4.11 1.65
N ILE A 6 -9.17 -4.30 1.01
CA ILE A 6 -7.85 -3.83 1.47
C ILE A 6 -7.42 -2.60 0.68
N ILE A 7 -7.77 -2.51 -0.61
CA ILE A 7 -7.39 -1.38 -1.47
C ILE A 7 -8.62 -0.50 -1.71
N THR A 8 -8.49 0.80 -1.41
CA THR A 8 -9.50 1.82 -1.74
C THR A 8 -9.01 2.75 -2.85
N ILE A 9 -9.93 3.15 -3.71
CA ILE A 9 -9.72 4.16 -4.74
C ILE A 9 -10.66 5.31 -4.41
N GLU A 10 -10.11 6.42 -3.96
CA GLU A 10 -10.87 7.60 -3.54
C GLU A 10 -10.49 8.76 -4.48
N PRO A 11 -11.43 9.27 -5.32
CA PRO A 11 -11.18 10.44 -6.16
C PRO A 11 -10.75 11.64 -5.31
N GLY A 12 -9.50 12.08 -5.46
CA GLY A 12 -8.90 13.18 -4.68
C GLY A 12 -7.85 12.74 -3.65
N LYS A 13 -7.85 11.48 -3.23
CA LYS A 13 -6.79 10.94 -2.37
C LYS A 13 -5.63 10.44 -3.23
N ARG A 14 -4.43 11.00 -3.03
CA ARG A 14 -3.23 10.71 -3.85
C ARG A 14 -3.48 10.78 -5.36
N GLY A 15 -4.35 11.70 -5.80
CA GLY A 15 -4.71 11.85 -7.21
C GLY A 15 -5.53 10.69 -7.78
N GLY A 16 -6.33 10.00 -6.95
CA GLY A 16 -7.14 8.86 -7.38
C GLY A 16 -6.37 7.55 -7.52
N ARG A 17 -5.13 7.49 -7.00
CA ARG A 17 -4.33 6.27 -7.03
C ARG A 17 -4.88 5.23 -6.05
N PRO A 18 -4.83 3.93 -6.39
CA PRO A 18 -5.17 2.87 -5.45
C PRO A 18 -4.30 2.95 -4.19
N CYS A 19 -4.96 3.17 -3.06
CA CYS A 19 -4.34 3.29 -1.76
C CYS A 19 -4.76 2.11 -0.89
N ILE A 20 -3.91 1.75 0.05
CA ILE A 20 -4.26 0.79 1.09
C ILE A 20 -5.28 1.48 2.01
N ARG A 21 -6.36 0.75 2.32
CA ARG A 21 -7.53 1.25 3.04
C ARG A 21 -7.09 1.89 4.34
N ARG A 22 -7.68 3.04 4.68
CA ARG A 22 -7.37 3.87 5.87
C ARG A 22 -5.95 4.42 5.92
N MET A 23 -5.13 4.14 4.92
CA MET A 23 -3.77 4.64 4.81
C MET A 23 -3.67 5.64 3.66
N ARG A 24 -2.59 6.42 3.67
CA ARG A 24 -2.16 7.21 2.51
C ARG A 24 -1.01 6.54 1.78
N ILE A 25 -0.88 5.22 1.86
CA ILE A 25 0.12 4.40 1.15
C ILE A 25 -0.50 3.86 -0.14
N ALA A 26 0.12 4.11 -1.28
CA ALA A 26 -0.32 3.63 -2.58
C ALA A 26 0.29 2.25 -2.82
N VAL A 27 -0.43 1.41 -3.56
CA VAL A 27 0.08 0.09 -3.96
C VAL A 27 1.41 0.24 -4.72
N ALA A 28 1.55 1.30 -5.52
CA ALA A 28 2.77 1.61 -6.25
C ALA A 28 3.98 1.87 -5.33
N ASP A 29 3.79 2.41 -4.13
CA ASP A 29 4.89 2.66 -3.21
C ASP A 29 5.43 1.35 -2.63
N VAL A 30 4.52 0.45 -2.24
CA VAL A 30 4.89 -0.90 -1.76
C VAL A 30 5.64 -1.66 -2.84
N LEU A 31 5.15 -1.61 -4.09
CA LEU A 31 5.86 -2.20 -5.23
C LEU A 31 7.21 -1.53 -5.49
N GLY A 32 7.33 -0.22 -5.26
CA GLY A 32 8.59 0.52 -5.35
C GLY A 32 9.61 0.07 -4.32
N TRP A 33 9.19 -0.15 -3.07
CA TRP A 33 10.06 -0.68 -2.01
C TRP A 33 10.54 -2.09 -2.31
N LEU A 34 9.63 -2.96 -2.78
CA LEU A 34 9.99 -4.30 -3.23
C LEU A 34 10.98 -4.26 -4.40
N ALA A 35 10.77 -3.36 -5.37
CA ALA A 35 11.68 -3.16 -6.49
C ALA A 35 13.04 -2.59 -6.06
N ALA A 36 13.08 -1.79 -4.99
CA ALA A 36 14.30 -1.28 -4.36
C ALA A 36 15.05 -2.35 -3.54
N GLY A 37 14.48 -3.56 -3.40
CA GLY A 37 15.11 -4.68 -2.71
C GLY A 37 14.68 -4.86 -1.26
N MET A 38 13.71 -4.09 -0.75
CA MET A 38 13.16 -4.32 0.59
C MET A 38 12.37 -5.63 0.62
N SER A 39 12.54 -6.38 1.70
CA SER A 39 11.76 -7.57 1.99
C SER A 39 10.37 -7.21 2.54
N HIS A 40 9.44 -8.15 2.43
CA HIS A 40 8.11 -7.99 3.03
C HIS A 40 8.18 -7.77 4.54
N GLN A 41 9.13 -8.41 5.24
CA GLN A 41 9.28 -8.24 6.69
C GLN A 41 9.75 -6.83 7.05
N GLU A 42 10.68 -6.24 6.28
CA GLU A 42 11.13 -4.86 6.51
C GLU A 42 9.98 -3.88 6.27
N ILE A 43 9.24 -4.04 5.16
CA ILE A 43 8.08 -3.20 4.86
C ILE A 43 7.00 -3.30 5.96
N LEU A 44 6.74 -4.49 6.48
CA LEU A 44 5.80 -4.70 7.59
C LEU A 44 6.33 -4.18 8.94
N SER A 45 7.65 -4.15 9.13
CA SER A 45 8.27 -3.59 10.34
C SER A 45 8.15 -2.07 10.35
N ASP A 46 8.31 -1.44 9.19
CA ASP A 46 8.15 0.01 9.02
C ASP A 46 6.68 0.45 8.98
N TYR A 47 5.80 -0.41 8.45
CA TYR A 47 4.36 -0.17 8.34
C TYR A 47 3.54 -1.38 8.85
N PRO A 48 3.43 -1.57 10.17
CA PRO A 48 2.75 -2.72 10.79
C PRO A 48 1.24 -2.80 10.47
N GLU A 49 0.68 -1.69 10.01
CA GLU A 49 -0.71 -1.52 9.60
C GLU A 49 -1.04 -2.17 8.24
N LEU A 50 -0.03 -2.62 7.47
CA LEU A 50 -0.16 -3.31 6.19
C LEU A 50 -0.54 -4.80 6.33
N THR A 51 -1.68 -5.10 6.97
CA THR A 51 -2.17 -6.47 7.22
C THR A 51 -3.52 -6.79 6.58
#